data_AF-A0A813GUV3-F1
#
_entry.id   AF-A0A813GUV3-F1
#
_cell.length_a   1.000
_cell.length_b   1.000
_cell.length_c   1.000
_cell.angle_alpha   90.00
_cell.angle_beta   90.00
_cell.angle_gamma   90.00
#
_symmetry.space_group_name_H-M   'P 1'
#
loop_
_entity.id
_entity.type
_entity.pdbx_description
1 polymer ?
#
loop_
_entity_poly.entity_id
_entity_poly.type
_entity_poly.pdbx_seq_one_letter_code
_entity_poly.pdbx_strand_id
1 'polypeptide(L)'
;MLELLYSSAAKACLENYWRDESFREFYLGGKAKWKKLPNESELLAMTVAGMNYPPSQYQLHLQFIHGPLLPFQYALFLEGGHFHYKRFFPYSFLLASLKALEDDNRDFRHCHPDYDIDFIIDEMEKFYGISYDTHWHAMISQTKQMQETYAPWVEKDLEYRIVGNQAFDAQTGFHHPEITVKSLQTSDVKRIQSYGRPYDTDEKPLGGYYNFPAENPKELQDWTE
;
A
#
# COMPACT_ATOMS: atom_id res chain seq x y z
N MET A 1 20.69 0.13 0.16
CA MET A 1 19.64 0.25 1.21
C MET A 1 18.21 0.04 0.71
N LEU A 2 17.66 0.86 -0.20
CA LEU A 2 16.23 0.75 -0.59
C LEU A 2 15.83 -0.57 -1.25
N GLU A 3 16.70 -1.20 -2.04
CA GLU A 3 16.43 -2.52 -2.64
C GLU A 3 16.36 -3.61 -1.57
N LEU A 4 17.24 -3.55 -0.56
CA LEU A 4 17.24 -4.47 0.57
C LEU A 4 15.96 -4.31 1.39
N LEU A 5 15.54 -3.07 1.70
CA LEU A 5 14.27 -2.79 2.37
C LEU A 5 13.07 -3.37 1.60
N TYR A 6 13.06 -3.20 0.27
CA TYR A 6 11.98 -3.67 -0.61
C TYR A 6 11.87 -5.21 -0.62
N SER A 7 13.00 -5.92 -0.77
CA SER A 7 13.03 -7.39 -0.71
C SER A 7 12.69 -7.91 0.70
N SER A 8 13.22 -7.28 1.76
CA SER A 8 12.91 -7.64 3.15
C SER A 8 11.43 -7.49 3.48
N ALA A 9 10.77 -6.43 2.99
CA ALA A 9 9.32 -6.25 3.14
C ALA A 9 8.53 -7.37 2.47
N ALA A 10 8.90 -7.74 1.23
CA ALA A 10 8.27 -8.85 0.52
C ALA A 10 8.41 -10.19 1.28
N LYS A 11 9.62 -10.49 1.79
CA LYS A 11 9.87 -11.69 2.60
C LYS A 11 9.06 -11.71 3.89
N ALA A 12 9.04 -10.59 4.63
CA ALA A 12 8.26 -10.48 5.85
C ALA A 12 6.76 -10.71 5.60
N CYS A 13 6.22 -10.17 4.50
CA CYS A 13 4.83 -10.44 4.16
C CYS A 13 4.57 -11.87 3.71
N LEU A 14 5.52 -12.47 2.97
CA LEU A 14 5.44 -13.87 2.57
C LEU A 14 5.34 -14.77 3.80
N GLU A 15 6.21 -14.55 4.78
CA GLU A 15 6.31 -15.38 5.99
C GLU A 15 5.12 -15.21 6.94
N ASN A 16 4.63 -13.98 7.12
CA ASN A 16 3.63 -13.69 8.13
C ASN A 16 2.17 -13.78 7.63
N TYR A 17 1.93 -13.63 6.33
CA TYR A 17 0.56 -13.58 5.78
C TYR A 17 0.37 -14.56 4.63
N TRP A 18 1.20 -14.46 3.60
CA TRP A 18 0.95 -15.22 2.37
C TRP A 18 1.21 -16.71 2.49
N ARG A 19 1.94 -17.18 3.51
CA ARG A 19 2.07 -18.62 3.81
C ARG A 19 0.78 -19.25 4.33
N ASP A 20 -0.12 -18.50 4.96
CA ASP A 20 -1.40 -19.01 5.42
C ASP A 20 -2.36 -19.22 4.23
N GLU A 21 -2.70 -20.48 3.96
CA GLU A 21 -3.63 -20.85 2.89
C GLU A 21 -5.02 -20.26 3.11
N SER A 22 -5.51 -20.23 4.34
CA SER A 22 -6.83 -19.69 4.67
C SER A 22 -6.87 -18.19 4.36
N PHE A 23 -5.81 -17.46 4.72
CA PHE A 23 -5.67 -16.05 4.36
C PHE A 23 -5.67 -15.86 2.84
N ARG A 24 -4.89 -16.64 2.09
CA ARG A 24 -4.87 -16.56 0.61
C ARG A 24 -6.24 -16.84 0.00
N GLU A 25 -6.92 -17.89 0.45
CA GLU A 25 -8.23 -18.27 -0.05
C GLU A 25 -9.28 -17.18 0.19
N PHE A 26 -9.27 -16.59 1.38
CA PHE A 26 -10.15 -15.47 1.72
C PHE A 26 -9.82 -14.22 0.91
N TYR A 27 -8.56 -13.78 0.94
CA TYR A 27 -8.13 -12.52 0.35
C TYR A 27 -8.17 -12.52 -1.19
N LEU A 28 -8.00 -13.70 -1.83
CA LEU A 28 -7.96 -13.86 -3.29
C LEU A 28 -9.11 -14.73 -3.85
N GLY A 29 -10.13 -15.01 -3.04
CA GLY A 29 -11.39 -15.64 -3.47
C GLY A 29 -11.26 -17.09 -3.96
N GLY A 30 -10.33 -17.86 -3.40
CA GLY A 30 -10.24 -19.32 -3.57
C GLY A 30 -9.96 -19.86 -4.99
N LYS A 31 -9.58 -19.00 -5.95
CA LYS A 31 -9.27 -19.44 -7.32
C LYS A 31 -8.00 -20.30 -7.36
N ALA A 32 -7.95 -21.32 -8.22
CA ALA A 32 -6.86 -22.30 -8.28
C ALA A 32 -5.45 -21.69 -8.42
N LYS A 33 -5.30 -20.58 -9.18
CA LYS A 33 -4.02 -19.86 -9.29
C LYS A 33 -3.49 -19.28 -7.97
N TRP A 34 -4.37 -19.06 -7.00
CA TRP A 34 -4.08 -18.41 -5.70
C TRP A 34 -3.97 -19.37 -4.52
N LYS A 35 -4.32 -20.64 -4.72
CA LYS A 35 -4.05 -21.69 -3.72
C LYS A 35 -2.54 -21.94 -3.58
N LYS A 36 -1.79 -21.76 -4.66
CA LYS A 36 -0.33 -21.82 -4.66
C LYS A 36 0.25 -20.58 -3.97
N LEU A 37 1.27 -20.79 -3.13
CA LEU A 37 2.06 -19.72 -2.53
C LEU A 37 2.73 -18.89 -3.65
N PRO A 38 2.50 -17.56 -3.72
CA PRO A 38 3.20 -16.72 -4.68
C PRO A 38 4.69 -16.69 -4.37
N ASN A 39 5.51 -16.65 -5.42
CA ASN A 39 6.94 -16.38 -5.27
C ASN A 39 7.20 -14.87 -5.07
N GLU A 40 8.43 -14.50 -4.73
CA GLU A 40 8.82 -13.10 -4.46
C GLU A 40 8.49 -12.18 -5.64
N SER A 41 8.77 -12.59 -6.88
CA SER A 41 8.48 -11.77 -8.08
C SER A 41 6.98 -11.53 -8.26
N GLU A 42 6.15 -12.55 -8.01
CA GLU A 42 4.69 -12.40 -8.07
C GLU A 42 4.18 -11.45 -6.99
N LEU A 43 4.72 -11.52 -5.76
CA LEU A 43 4.38 -10.58 -4.69
C LEU A 43 4.79 -9.15 -5.05
N LEU A 44 6.01 -8.95 -5.57
CA LEU A 44 6.48 -7.64 -5.97
C LEU A 44 5.66 -7.03 -7.12
N ALA A 45 5.19 -7.86 -8.06
CA ALA A 45 4.29 -7.41 -9.13
C ALA A 45 2.91 -6.97 -8.59
N MET A 46 2.51 -7.52 -7.44
CA MET A 46 1.30 -7.18 -6.70
C MET A 46 1.52 -6.07 -5.66
N THR A 47 2.69 -5.43 -5.63
CA THR A 47 2.98 -4.38 -4.66
C THR A 47 2.87 -2.99 -5.28
N VAL A 48 2.15 -2.12 -4.59
CA VAL A 48 2.25 -0.66 -4.74
C VAL A 48 3.10 -0.14 -3.58
N ALA A 49 4.19 0.56 -3.90
CA ALA A 49 5.09 1.09 -2.90
C ALA A 49 5.57 2.50 -3.22
N GLY A 50 5.81 3.27 -2.15
CA GLY A 50 6.24 4.65 -2.25
C GLY A 50 6.14 5.39 -0.94
N MET A 51 6.43 6.68 -0.96
CA MET A 51 6.41 7.55 0.22
C MET A 51 5.47 8.73 -0.01
N ASN A 52 4.83 9.22 1.06
CA ASN A 52 4.01 10.43 0.96
C ASN A 52 4.85 11.69 1.24
N TYR A 53 4.53 12.76 0.53
CA TYR A 53 4.95 14.12 0.78
C TYR A 53 3.74 15.06 1.00
N PRO A 54 3.73 15.84 2.10
CA PRO A 54 4.47 15.56 3.34
C PRO A 54 4.09 14.18 3.92
N PRO A 55 4.97 13.55 4.72
CA PRO A 55 4.61 12.32 5.44
C PRO A 55 3.50 12.60 6.45
N SER A 56 2.59 11.65 6.63
CA SER A 56 1.51 11.72 7.62
C SER A 56 1.97 11.54 9.07
N GLN A 57 3.24 11.19 9.27
CA GLN A 57 3.87 10.94 10.56
C GLN A 57 5.24 11.65 10.59
N TYR A 58 5.82 11.81 11.78
CA TYR A 58 7.12 12.47 11.96
C TYR A 58 8.32 11.70 11.38
N GLN A 59 8.11 10.47 10.92
CA GLN A 59 9.14 9.62 10.32
C GLN A 59 8.82 9.34 8.86
N LEU A 60 9.88 9.31 8.03
CA LEU A 60 9.80 8.77 6.68
C LEU A 60 9.39 7.31 6.76
N HIS A 61 8.33 6.96 6.03
CA HIS A 61 7.85 5.59 5.97
C HIS A 61 7.60 5.21 4.51
N LEU A 62 8.20 4.10 4.11
CA LEU A 62 7.88 3.45 2.85
C LEU A 62 6.56 2.71 3.04
N GLN A 63 5.52 3.15 2.32
CA GLN A 63 4.29 2.40 2.19
C GLN A 63 4.56 1.21 1.27
N PHE A 64 4.16 0.02 1.70
CA PHE A 64 4.34 -1.23 0.97
C PHE A 64 3.02 -1.99 1.02
N ILE A 65 2.22 -1.86 -0.05
CA ILE A 65 0.83 -2.27 -0.09
C ILE A 65 0.70 -3.39 -1.11
N HIS A 66 0.33 -4.59 -0.65
CA HIS A 66 -0.04 -5.67 -1.55
C HIS A 66 -1.48 -5.49 -2.03
N GLY A 67 -1.69 -5.73 -3.32
CA GLY A 67 -3.02 -5.80 -3.90
C GLY A 67 -3.64 -7.20 -3.87
N PRO A 68 -4.91 -7.31 -4.31
CA PRO A 68 -5.75 -6.21 -4.79
C PRO A 68 -6.16 -5.25 -3.66
N LEU A 69 -6.38 -3.97 -3.99
CA LEU A 69 -6.91 -3.01 -3.03
C LEU A 69 -8.29 -3.47 -2.55
N LEU A 70 -8.59 -3.20 -1.27
CA LEU A 70 -9.92 -3.41 -0.72
C LEU A 70 -10.94 -2.54 -1.45
N PRO A 71 -12.23 -2.93 -1.53
CA PRO A 71 -13.24 -2.18 -2.30
C PRO A 71 -13.24 -0.67 -2.01
N PHE A 72 -13.16 -0.26 -0.73
CA PHE A 72 -13.12 1.16 -0.38
C PHE A 72 -11.81 1.85 -0.83
N GLN A 73 -10.67 1.18 -0.74
CA GLN A 73 -9.37 1.72 -1.17
C GLN A 73 -9.32 1.84 -2.69
N TYR A 74 -9.92 0.88 -3.39
CA TYR A 74 -10.03 0.92 -4.84
C TYR A 74 -10.98 2.02 -5.31
N ALA A 75 -12.10 2.24 -4.62
CA ALA A 75 -12.96 3.39 -4.89
C ALA A 75 -12.21 4.71 -4.71
N LEU A 76 -11.48 4.89 -3.60
CA LEU A 76 -10.62 6.05 -3.38
C LEU A 76 -9.55 6.18 -4.49
N PHE A 77 -8.96 5.08 -4.94
CA PHE A 77 -8.02 5.08 -6.05
C PHE A 77 -8.66 5.57 -7.36
N LEU A 78 -9.86 5.08 -7.70
CA LEU A 78 -10.59 5.50 -8.90
C LEU A 78 -11.00 6.97 -8.86
N GLU A 79 -11.32 7.49 -7.68
CA GLU A 79 -11.64 8.91 -7.45
C GLU A 79 -10.40 9.82 -7.39
N GLY A 80 -9.20 9.24 -7.50
CA GLY A 80 -7.94 9.97 -7.35
C GLY A 80 -7.63 10.39 -5.91
N GLY A 81 -8.37 9.88 -4.93
CA GLY A 81 -8.16 10.04 -3.48
C GLY A 81 -7.07 9.15 -2.89
N HIS A 82 -6.50 8.23 -3.69
CA HIS A 82 -5.36 7.40 -3.32
C HIS A 82 -4.17 7.70 -4.26
N PHE A 83 -2.94 7.66 -3.72
CA PHE A 83 -1.71 7.86 -4.47
C PHE A 83 -1.67 9.18 -5.25
N HIS A 84 -2.15 10.25 -4.63
CA HIS A 84 -2.24 11.58 -5.24
C HIS A 84 -0.96 12.00 -5.97
N TYR A 85 -1.14 12.50 -7.19
CA TYR A 85 -0.06 13.08 -7.99
C TYR A 85 0.67 14.17 -7.21
N LYS A 86 2.01 14.14 -7.25
CA LYS A 86 2.94 14.99 -6.50
C LYS A 86 2.84 14.92 -4.96
N ARG A 87 2.02 14.02 -4.42
CA ARG A 87 2.04 13.67 -2.99
C ARG A 87 2.52 12.26 -2.73
N PHE A 88 2.27 11.31 -3.64
CA PHE A 88 2.80 9.96 -3.53
C PHE A 88 3.99 9.77 -4.47
N PHE A 89 5.14 9.41 -3.90
CA PHE A 89 6.40 9.21 -4.62
C PHE A 89 6.63 7.72 -4.83
N PRO A 90 6.43 7.19 -6.06
CA PRO A 90 6.57 5.77 -6.32
C PRO A 90 7.99 5.30 -5.96
N TYR A 91 8.09 4.09 -5.43
CA TYR A 91 9.37 3.46 -5.10
C TYR A 91 10.36 3.48 -6.28
N SER A 92 9.86 3.25 -7.50
CA SER A 92 10.69 3.26 -8.70
C SER A 92 11.32 4.62 -9.00
N PHE A 93 10.60 5.72 -8.77
CA PHE A 93 11.14 7.09 -8.89
C PHE A 93 12.18 7.36 -7.80
N LEU A 94 11.88 7.01 -6.55
CA LEU A 94 12.79 7.18 -5.42
C LEU A 94 14.10 6.43 -5.64
N LEU A 95 14.02 5.17 -6.08
CA LEU A 95 15.18 4.33 -6.34
C LEU A 95 16.04 4.88 -7.49
N ALA A 96 15.41 5.26 -8.61
CA ALA A 96 16.13 5.85 -9.74
C ALA A 96 16.85 7.14 -9.33
N SER A 97 16.16 8.02 -8.61
CA SER A 97 16.70 9.30 -8.15
C SER A 97 17.89 9.11 -7.20
N LEU A 98 17.74 8.23 -6.20
CA LEU A 98 18.81 7.99 -5.23
C LEU A 98 20.04 7.34 -5.85
N LYS A 99 19.85 6.40 -6.79
CA LYS A 99 20.97 5.81 -7.55
C LYS A 99 21.71 6.85 -8.37
N ALA A 100 20.99 7.70 -9.11
CA ALA A 100 21.62 8.75 -9.90
C ALA A 100 22.43 9.74 -9.04
N LEU A 101 21.95 10.05 -7.84
CA LEU A 101 22.66 10.91 -6.90
C LEU A 101 23.90 10.27 -6.29
N GLU A 102 23.80 8.98 -5.95
CA GLU A 102 24.93 8.19 -5.48
C GLU A 102 26.02 8.12 -6.58
N ASP A 103 25.64 7.83 -7.81
CA ASP A 103 26.55 7.70 -8.96
C ASP A 103 27.26 9.03 -9.30
N ASP A 104 26.55 10.16 -9.19
CA ASP A 104 27.11 11.50 -9.42
C ASP A 104 27.88 12.04 -8.19
N ASN A 105 27.93 11.26 -7.10
CA ASN A 105 28.44 11.67 -5.79
C ASN A 105 27.90 13.05 -5.36
N ARG A 106 26.65 13.34 -5.76
CA ARG A 106 26.05 14.65 -5.60
C ARG A 106 25.31 14.68 -4.28
N ASP A 107 25.80 15.57 -3.44
CA ASP A 107 25.35 15.66 -2.08
C ASP A 107 24.24 16.71 -1.93
N PHE A 108 23.02 16.23 -1.72
CA PHE A 108 21.88 17.09 -1.38
C PHE A 108 21.86 17.50 0.11
N ARG A 109 22.97 17.41 0.85
CA ARG A 109 23.11 18.07 2.17
C ARG A 109 22.84 19.58 2.12
N HIS A 110 22.75 20.17 0.93
CA HIS A 110 22.33 21.56 0.69
C HIS A 110 20.87 21.71 0.19
N CYS A 111 20.02 20.68 0.31
CA CYS A 111 18.57 20.85 0.14
C CYS A 111 18.12 21.95 1.11
N HIS A 112 17.83 23.12 0.56
CA HIS A 112 17.33 24.23 1.35
C HIS A 112 15.95 23.83 1.86
N PRO A 113 15.59 24.13 3.12
CA PRO A 113 14.24 23.85 3.64
C PRO A 113 13.12 24.51 2.83
N ASP A 114 13.45 25.48 1.98
CA ASP A 114 12.51 26.15 1.08
C ASP A 114 12.36 25.47 -0.29
N TYR A 115 13.12 24.41 -0.57
CA TYR A 115 12.89 23.61 -1.78
C TYR A 115 11.59 22.84 -1.61
N ASP A 116 10.60 23.23 -2.40
CA ASP A 116 9.37 22.47 -2.52
C ASP A 116 9.60 21.20 -3.34
N ILE A 117 8.54 20.39 -3.41
CA ILE A 117 8.61 19.11 -4.09
C ILE A 117 8.73 19.26 -5.61
N ASP A 118 8.22 20.36 -6.17
CA ASP A 118 8.28 20.63 -7.60
C ASP A 118 9.73 20.90 -8.02
N PHE A 119 10.48 21.65 -7.22
CA PHE A 119 11.92 21.85 -7.42
C PHE A 119 12.68 20.51 -7.48
N ILE A 120 12.41 19.58 -6.55
CA ILE A 120 13.09 18.27 -6.53
C ILE A 120 12.74 17.45 -7.78
N ILE A 121 11.48 17.43 -8.19
CA ILE A 121 11.04 16.73 -9.41
C ILE A 121 11.75 17.33 -10.64
N ASP A 122 11.76 18.66 -10.76
CA ASP A 122 12.35 19.36 -11.89
C ASP A 122 13.87 19.15 -11.97
N GLU A 123 14.57 19.14 -10.84
CA GLU A 123 16.01 18.86 -10.80
C GLU A 123 16.32 17.42 -11.22
N MET A 124 15.51 16.44 -10.82
CA MET A 124 15.69 15.04 -11.22
C MET A 124 15.49 14.85 -12.72
N GLU A 125 14.48 15.48 -13.30
CA GLU A 125 14.25 15.47 -14.74
C GLU A 125 15.38 16.18 -15.49
N LYS A 126 15.73 17.40 -15.06
CA LYS A 126 16.70 18.25 -15.76
C LYS A 126 18.12 17.69 -15.77
N PHE A 127 18.58 17.17 -14.64
CA PHE A 127 19.98 16.72 -14.50
C PHE A 127 20.16 15.23 -14.81
N TYR A 128 19.12 14.42 -14.61
CA TYR A 128 19.24 12.96 -14.73
C TYR A 128 18.23 12.33 -15.70
N GLY A 129 17.29 13.10 -16.26
CA GLY A 129 16.24 12.58 -17.15
C GLY A 129 15.23 11.67 -16.44
N ILE A 130 15.10 11.81 -15.11
CA ILE A 130 14.23 10.96 -14.29
C ILE A 130 12.86 11.64 -14.13
N SER A 131 11.90 11.18 -14.93
CA SER A 131 10.56 11.76 -15.01
C SER A 131 9.63 11.22 -13.93
N TYR A 132 9.25 12.07 -12.97
CA TYR A 132 8.23 11.74 -11.98
C TYR A 132 6.93 11.26 -12.63
N ASP A 133 6.46 11.96 -13.66
CA ASP A 133 5.22 11.63 -14.39
C ASP A 133 5.26 10.22 -14.97
N THR A 134 6.40 9.83 -15.55
CA THR A 134 6.57 8.51 -16.14
C THR A 134 6.43 7.43 -15.06
N HIS A 135 7.12 7.61 -13.93
CA HIS A 135 7.07 6.66 -12.81
C HIS A 135 5.70 6.61 -12.14
N TRP A 136 5.04 7.75 -11.96
CA TRP A 136 3.72 7.82 -11.35
C TRP A 136 2.64 7.18 -12.23
N HIS A 137 2.59 7.52 -13.52
CA HIS A 137 1.63 6.91 -14.45
C HIS A 137 1.85 5.41 -14.61
N ALA A 138 3.11 4.94 -14.62
CA ALA A 138 3.43 3.53 -14.63
C ALA A 138 2.86 2.81 -13.40
N MET A 139 3.06 3.38 -12.20
CA MET A 139 2.52 2.83 -10.95
C MET A 139 0.98 2.82 -10.93
N ILE A 140 0.32 3.90 -11.37
CA ILE A 140 -1.15 3.95 -11.46
C ILE A 140 -1.67 2.88 -12.43
N SER A 141 -1.02 2.73 -13.58
CA SER A 141 -1.38 1.71 -14.58
C SER A 141 -1.19 0.30 -14.03
N GLN A 142 -0.07 0.04 -13.34
CA GLN A 142 0.18 -1.23 -12.66
C GLN A 142 -0.88 -1.50 -11.58
N THR A 143 -1.24 -0.51 -10.79
CA THR A 143 -2.27 -0.64 -9.72
C THR A 143 -3.61 -1.03 -10.32
N LYS A 144 -3.99 -0.42 -11.45
CA LYS A 144 -5.21 -0.77 -12.18
C LYS A 144 -5.17 -2.20 -12.71
N GLN A 145 -4.09 -2.58 -13.38
CA GLN A 145 -3.91 -3.94 -13.91
C GLN A 145 -3.91 -4.99 -12.80
N MET A 146 -3.25 -4.69 -11.68
CA MET A 146 -3.24 -5.51 -10.47
C MET A 146 -4.67 -5.71 -9.96
N GLN A 147 -5.48 -4.65 -9.87
CA GLN A 147 -6.88 -4.80 -9.46
C GLN A 147 -7.66 -5.70 -10.42
N GLU A 148 -7.58 -5.44 -11.73
CA GLU A 148 -8.30 -6.22 -12.76
C GLU A 148 -7.90 -7.71 -12.74
N THR A 149 -6.64 -8.00 -12.44
CA THR A 149 -6.10 -9.37 -12.48
C THR A 149 -6.40 -10.14 -11.20
N TYR A 150 -6.42 -9.45 -10.06
CA TYR A 150 -6.36 -10.07 -8.73
C TYR A 150 -7.60 -9.86 -7.86
N ALA A 151 -8.44 -8.85 -8.13
CA ALA A 151 -9.66 -8.64 -7.35
C ALA A 151 -10.56 -9.88 -7.41
N PRO A 152 -10.84 -10.52 -6.25
CA PRO A 152 -11.75 -11.66 -6.22
C PRO A 152 -13.22 -11.25 -6.18
N TRP A 153 -13.48 -10.04 -5.70
CA TRP A 153 -14.80 -9.54 -5.41
C TRP A 153 -15.53 -9.14 -6.69
N VAL A 154 -16.83 -9.41 -6.70
CA VAL A 154 -17.78 -8.98 -7.73
C VAL A 154 -18.92 -8.19 -7.08
N GLU A 155 -19.72 -7.50 -7.88
CA GLU A 155 -20.79 -6.62 -7.39
C GLU A 155 -21.76 -7.32 -6.42
N LYS A 156 -22.03 -8.62 -6.62
CA LYS A 156 -22.89 -9.42 -5.73
C LYS A 156 -22.30 -9.70 -4.35
N ASP A 157 -20.98 -9.52 -4.19
CA ASP A 157 -20.28 -9.73 -2.90
C ASP A 157 -20.35 -8.48 -2.01
N LEU A 158 -20.83 -7.34 -2.55
CA LEU A 158 -20.96 -6.08 -1.83
C LEU A 158 -22.36 -5.97 -1.21
N GLU A 159 -22.42 -5.64 0.08
CA GLU A 159 -23.69 -5.42 0.80
C GLU A 159 -24.22 -4.00 0.56
N TYR A 160 -23.33 -3.01 0.46
CA TYR A 160 -23.69 -1.60 0.28
C TYR A 160 -22.97 -0.95 -0.90
N ARG A 161 -23.65 0.02 -1.52
CA ARG A 161 -23.10 1.00 -2.46
C ARG A 161 -23.08 2.37 -1.80
N ILE A 162 -22.02 3.13 -2.01
CA ILE A 162 -21.90 4.50 -1.49
C ILE A 162 -22.15 5.49 -2.62
N VAL A 163 -23.09 6.41 -2.42
CA VAL A 163 -23.38 7.52 -3.35
C VAL A 163 -23.47 8.80 -2.54
N GLY A 164 -22.62 9.79 -2.83
CA GLY A 164 -22.66 11.09 -2.13
C GLY A 164 -22.52 10.98 -0.61
N ASN A 165 -21.69 10.06 -0.12
CA ASN A 165 -21.50 9.76 1.31
C ASN A 165 -22.72 9.14 2.02
N GLN A 166 -23.67 8.60 1.27
CA GLN A 166 -24.83 7.86 1.77
C GLN A 166 -24.74 6.38 1.39
N ALA A 167 -25.20 5.50 2.29
CA ALA A 167 -25.19 4.06 2.09
C ALA A 167 -26.52 3.57 1.53
N PHE A 168 -26.45 2.79 0.46
CA PHE A 168 -27.59 2.12 -0.15
C PHE A 168 -27.32 0.62 -0.19
N ASP A 169 -28.33 -0.20 0.08
CA ASP A 169 -28.24 -1.64 -0.14
C ASP A 169 -27.88 -1.92 -1.59
N ALA A 170 -26.88 -2.77 -1.80
CA ALA A 170 -26.31 -2.97 -3.13
C ALA A 170 -27.24 -3.72 -4.09
N GLN A 171 -28.24 -4.46 -3.59
CA GLN A 171 -29.12 -5.28 -4.41
C GLN A 171 -30.45 -4.58 -4.71
N THR A 172 -30.99 -3.90 -3.71
CA THR A 172 -32.33 -3.29 -3.72
C THR A 172 -32.27 -1.77 -3.97
N GLY A 173 -31.13 -1.14 -3.71
CA GLY A 173 -30.98 0.31 -3.75
C GLY A 173 -31.68 1.03 -2.60
N PHE A 174 -32.10 0.31 -1.54
CA PHE A 174 -32.73 0.93 -0.38
C PHE A 174 -31.73 1.80 0.38
N HIS A 175 -32.13 3.02 0.74
CA HIS A 175 -31.28 3.96 1.46
C HIS A 175 -31.27 3.67 2.96
N HIS A 176 -30.07 3.57 3.53
CA HIS A 176 -29.82 3.37 4.95
C HIS A 176 -29.24 4.63 5.60
N PRO A 177 -30.08 5.61 6.00
CA PRO A 177 -29.61 6.87 6.58
C PRO A 177 -28.87 6.71 7.92
N GLU A 178 -29.10 5.60 8.62
CA GLU A 178 -28.44 5.25 9.87
C GLU A 178 -27.01 4.72 9.69
N ILE A 179 -26.65 4.27 8.48
CA ILE A 179 -25.34 3.71 8.17
C ILE A 179 -24.44 4.78 7.58
N THR A 180 -23.33 5.04 8.26
CA THR A 180 -22.29 5.96 7.76
C THR A 180 -21.21 5.23 6.97
N VAL A 181 -20.60 5.90 5.99
CA VAL A 181 -19.44 5.35 5.26
C VAL A 181 -18.31 4.97 6.22
N LYS A 182 -18.08 5.79 7.25
CA LYS A 182 -17.04 5.54 8.27
C LYS A 182 -17.33 4.28 9.09
N SER A 183 -18.58 4.03 9.47
CA SER A 183 -18.94 2.82 10.22
C SER A 183 -18.76 1.56 9.38
N LEU A 184 -19.09 1.61 8.08
CA LEU A 184 -18.84 0.50 7.14
C LEU A 184 -17.34 0.22 7.01
N GLN A 185 -16.53 1.26 6.73
CA GLN A 185 -15.07 1.13 6.65
C GLN A 185 -14.46 0.57 7.94
N THR A 186 -14.93 1.02 9.10
CA THR A 186 -14.45 0.51 10.40
C THR A 186 -14.78 -0.97 10.58
N SER A 187 -15.98 -1.40 10.19
CA SER A 187 -16.41 -2.80 10.22
C SER A 187 -15.57 -3.67 9.29
N ASP A 188 -15.36 -3.23 8.05
CA ASP A 188 -14.57 -3.95 7.04
C ASP A 188 -13.11 -4.09 7.47
N VAL A 189 -12.49 -2.99 7.92
CA VAL A 189 -11.13 -3.01 8.46
C VAL A 189 -11.04 -3.97 9.64
N LYS A 190 -12.00 -3.95 10.57
CA LYS A 190 -12.01 -4.89 11.70
C LYS A 190 -12.03 -6.34 11.22
N ARG A 191 -12.93 -6.69 10.28
CA ARG A 191 -13.07 -8.07 9.75
C ARG A 191 -11.82 -8.56 9.01
N ILE A 192 -11.19 -7.68 8.24
CA ILE A 192 -9.99 -8.04 7.45
C ILE A 192 -8.77 -8.14 8.36
N GLN A 193 -8.64 -7.21 9.31
CA GLN A 193 -7.52 -7.20 10.24
C GLN A 193 -7.53 -8.38 11.21
N SER A 194 -8.71 -8.88 11.55
CA SER A 194 -8.86 -10.02 12.45
C SER A 194 -8.87 -11.39 11.75
N TYR A 195 -8.85 -11.44 10.42
CA TYR A 195 -8.89 -12.71 9.69
C TYR A 195 -7.63 -13.55 9.95
N GLY A 196 -7.82 -14.79 10.43
CA GLY A 196 -6.73 -15.68 10.82
C GLY A 196 -6.17 -15.46 12.23
N ARG A 197 -6.70 -14.50 13.00
CA ARG A 197 -6.26 -14.22 14.38
C ARG A 197 -7.17 -14.89 15.42
N PRO A 198 -6.61 -15.52 16.47
CA PRO A 198 -7.40 -15.85 17.64
C PRO A 198 -7.89 -14.57 18.31
N TYR A 199 -9.08 -14.58 18.88
CA TYR A 199 -9.63 -13.44 19.62
C TYR A 199 -9.41 -13.63 21.12
N ASP A 200 -9.26 -12.54 21.86
CA ASP A 200 -9.29 -12.57 23.32
C ASP A 200 -10.74 -12.69 23.84
N THR A 201 -10.88 -12.74 25.16
CA THR A 201 -12.20 -12.83 25.82
C THR A 201 -13.07 -11.59 25.63
N ASP A 202 -12.49 -10.48 25.14
CA ASP A 202 -13.18 -9.21 24.86
C ASP A 202 -13.50 -9.03 23.35
N GLU A 203 -13.39 -10.09 22.54
CA GLU A 203 -13.55 -10.06 21.08
C GLU A 203 -12.59 -9.09 20.36
N LYS A 204 -11.39 -8.90 20.92
CA LYS A 204 -10.30 -8.19 20.24
C LYS A 204 -9.37 -9.20 19.58
N PRO A 205 -8.89 -8.94 18.34
CA PRO A 205 -7.91 -9.82 17.72
C PRO A 205 -6.62 -9.83 18.55
N LEU A 206 -6.14 -11.02 18.91
CA LEU A 206 -4.86 -11.22 19.60
C LEU A 206 -3.69 -11.02 18.63
N GLY A 207 -2.60 -10.43 19.14
CA GLY A 207 -1.37 -10.14 18.40
C GLY A 207 -1.34 -8.75 17.76
N GLY A 208 -0.26 -7.99 17.97
CA GLY A 208 -0.02 -6.73 17.25
C GLY A 208 0.43 -7.01 15.81
N TYR A 209 0.24 -6.04 14.90
CA TYR A 209 0.87 -6.07 13.56
C TYR A 209 2.40 -5.95 13.59
N TYR A 210 2.94 -5.73 14.78
CA TYR A 210 4.34 -5.55 15.05
C TYR A 210 4.64 -6.29 16.35
N ASN A 211 5.19 -7.50 16.25
CA ASN A 211 5.72 -8.24 17.40
C ASN A 211 7.10 -7.73 17.84
N PHE A 212 7.62 -6.70 17.17
CA PHE A 212 8.97 -6.17 17.37
C PHE A 212 9.02 -4.65 17.42
N PRO A 213 8.25 -3.92 18.27
CA PRO A 213 8.81 -2.66 18.75
C PRO A 213 10.09 -3.07 19.46
N ALA A 214 11.24 -2.93 18.79
CA ALA A 214 12.51 -3.13 19.43
C ALA A 214 12.50 -2.23 20.65
N GLU A 215 12.44 -2.82 21.85
CA GLU A 215 12.43 -2.06 23.10
C GLU A 215 13.70 -1.20 23.19
N ASN A 216 14.73 -1.61 22.44
CA ASN A 216 15.96 -0.90 22.21
C ASN A 216 16.21 -0.68 20.70
N PRO A 217 16.31 0.57 20.22
CA PRO A 217 16.61 0.89 18.82
C PRO A 217 17.88 0.21 18.26
N LYS A 218 18.80 -0.25 19.12
CA LYS A 218 20.00 -1.02 18.75
C LYS A 218 19.73 -2.45 18.28
N GLU A 219 18.52 -2.97 18.47
CA GLU A 219 18.10 -4.30 18.00
C GLU A 219 17.45 -4.25 16.61
N LEU A 220 17.14 -3.04 16.11
CA LEU A 220 16.74 -2.88 14.72
C LEU A 220 17.95 -3.15 13.84
N GLN A 221 17.74 -3.92 12.77
CA GLN A 221 18.75 -4.12 11.75
C GLN A 221 19.29 -2.76 11.30
N ASP A 222 20.61 -2.60 11.34
CA ASP A 222 21.25 -1.44 10.75
C ASP A 222 21.13 -1.57 9.22
N TRP A 223 20.43 -0.63 8.61
CA TRP A 223 20.24 -0.57 7.16
C TRP A 223 21.33 0.26 6.46
N THR A 224 22.30 0.77 7.22
CA THR A 224 23.42 1.60 6.77
C THR A 224 24.73 0.83 6.55
N GLU A 225 24.79 -0.45 6.96
CA GLU A 225 25.90 -1.37 6.65
C GLU A 225 25.75 -2.10 5.31
#